data_AF-A0A9E7F1H7-F1
#
_entry.id   AF-A0A9E7F1H7-F1
#
_cell.length_a   1.000
_cell.length_b   1.000
_cell.length_c   1.000
_cell.angle_alpha   90.00
_cell.angle_beta   90.00
_cell.angle_gamma   90.00
#
_symmetry.space_group_name_H-M   'P 1'
#
loop_
_entity.id
_entity.type
_entity.pdbx_description
1 polymer ?
#
loop_
_entity_poly.entity_id
_entity_poly.type
_entity_poly.pdbx_seq_one_letter_code
_entity_poly.pdbx_strand_id
1 'polypeptide(L)'
;MCVLVLFNSADRLSCKDIQQATAIPLPDLKRCLWSLACVPDMNVLCKNPMNNDIAEDDVFCVNDNFTSNLFQVKIDTAAAEEESEQQEIRQKVEEARKYQIDAAIIRVMKAQRVLNLNSLVTEVAKQLQPRVLPDPAVIKKRIESLIEREYLEDNRNQYQYIA
;
A
#
# COMPACT_ATOMS: atom_id res chain seq x y z
N MET A 1 16.25 -11.40 -15.76
CA MET A 1 17.16 -11.91 -16.81
C MET A 1 18.27 -12.79 -16.25
N CYS A 2 18.93 -12.43 -15.14
CA CYS A 2 19.98 -13.24 -14.51
C CYS A 2 19.56 -14.68 -14.15
N VAL A 3 18.32 -14.92 -13.70
CA VAL A 3 17.82 -16.27 -13.36
C VAL A 3 17.86 -17.22 -14.57
N LEU A 4 17.37 -16.79 -15.74
CA LEU A 4 17.32 -17.64 -16.93
C LEU A 4 18.71 -17.98 -17.48
N VAL A 5 19.68 -17.07 -17.33
CA VAL A 5 21.06 -17.28 -17.80
C VAL A 5 21.75 -18.44 -17.06
N LEU A 6 21.38 -18.71 -15.82
CA LEU A 6 21.96 -19.82 -15.05
C LEU A 6 21.70 -21.18 -15.69
N PHE A 7 20.58 -21.33 -16.40
CA PHE A 7 20.22 -22.57 -17.07
C PHE A 7 21.03 -22.83 -18.36
N ASN A 8 21.87 -21.89 -18.80
CA ASN A 8 22.82 -22.14 -19.88
C ASN A 8 23.98 -23.06 -19.44
N SER A 9 24.21 -23.21 -18.13
CA SER A 9 25.32 -24.00 -17.58
C SER A 9 24.86 -25.14 -16.66
N ALA A 10 23.58 -25.18 -16.29
CA ALA A 10 23.02 -26.20 -15.42
C ALA A 10 21.59 -26.55 -15.85
N ASP A 11 21.29 -27.84 -15.98
CA ASP A 11 19.96 -28.29 -16.41
C ASP A 11 18.89 -28.12 -15.32
N ARG A 12 19.32 -28.16 -14.04
CA ARG A 12 18.44 -28.13 -12.87
C ARG A 12 19.08 -27.34 -11.74
N LEU A 13 18.30 -26.47 -11.11
CA LEU A 13 18.76 -25.64 -9.99
C LEU A 13 17.66 -25.53 -8.93
N SER A 14 18.03 -25.59 -7.65
CA SER A 14 17.09 -25.30 -6.57
C SER A 14 16.87 -23.80 -6.41
N CYS A 15 15.76 -23.39 -5.79
CA CYS A 15 15.52 -21.98 -5.43
C CYS A 15 16.70 -21.41 -4.62
N LYS A 16 17.26 -22.19 -3.69
CA LYS A 16 18.44 -21.84 -2.90
C LYS A 16 19.70 -21.62 -3.75
N ASP A 17 19.98 -22.49 -4.72
CA ASP A 17 21.15 -22.34 -5.60
C ASP A 17 21.03 -21.07 -6.46
N ILE A 18 19.82 -20.82 -6.98
CA ILE A 18 19.51 -19.62 -7.76
C ILE A 18 19.67 -18.37 -6.88
N GLN A 19 19.22 -18.40 -5.63
CA GLN A 19 19.39 -17.30 -4.69
C GLN A 19 20.86 -17.00 -4.42
N GLN A 20 21.67 -18.03 -4.17
CA GLN A 20 23.10 -17.87 -3.92
C GLN A 20 23.84 -17.33 -5.15
N ALA A 21 23.48 -17.78 -6.35
CA ALA A 21 24.11 -17.35 -7.59
C ALA A 21 23.72 -15.92 -8.01
N THR A 22 22.48 -15.49 -7.71
CA THR A 22 21.95 -14.19 -8.15
C THR A 22 21.99 -13.11 -7.08
N ALA A 23 22.13 -13.49 -5.80
CA ALA A 23 22.01 -12.61 -4.64
C ALA A 23 20.70 -11.79 -4.59
N ILE A 24 19.63 -12.26 -5.24
CA ILE A 24 18.31 -11.62 -5.20
C ILE A 24 17.66 -11.92 -3.84
N PRO A 25 17.03 -10.93 -3.18
CA PRO A 25 16.22 -11.17 -1.99
C PRO A 25 15.17 -12.26 -2.21
N LEU A 26 14.99 -13.16 -1.23
CA LEU A 26 14.09 -14.31 -1.37
C LEU A 26 12.67 -13.93 -1.81
N PRO A 27 12.03 -12.85 -1.30
CA PRO A 27 10.69 -12.45 -1.74
C PRO A 27 10.65 -12.13 -3.24
N ASP A 28 11.60 -11.34 -3.73
CA ASP A 28 11.67 -10.95 -5.15
C ASP A 28 12.00 -12.15 -6.05
N LEU A 29 12.90 -13.02 -5.58
CA LEU A 29 13.25 -14.23 -6.29
C LEU A 29 12.05 -15.17 -6.44
N LYS A 30 11.30 -15.41 -5.37
CA LYS A 30 10.08 -16.23 -5.42
C LYS A 30 9.08 -15.67 -6.43
N ARG A 31 8.88 -14.34 -6.47
CA ARG A 31 8.00 -13.70 -7.46
C ARG A 31 8.48 -13.89 -8.89
N CYS A 32 9.79 -13.75 -9.11
CA CYS A 32 10.40 -13.98 -10.42
C CYS A 32 10.21 -15.43 -10.85
N LEU A 33 10.54 -16.40 -9.99
CA LEU A 33 10.39 -17.82 -10.28
C LEU A 33 8.92 -18.21 -10.51
N TRP A 34 7.99 -17.61 -9.75
CA TRP A 34 6.56 -17.81 -9.93
C TRP A 34 6.11 -17.36 -11.32
N SER A 35 6.53 -16.17 -11.77
CA SER A 35 6.21 -15.66 -13.11
C SER A 35 6.77 -16.52 -14.26
N LEU A 36 7.84 -17.28 -14.00
CA LEU A 36 8.50 -18.13 -14.99
C LEU A 36 7.99 -19.57 -15.00
N ALA A 37 7.47 -20.08 -13.87
CA ALA A 37 7.20 -21.50 -13.68
C ALA A 37 5.77 -21.86 -13.24
N CYS A 38 4.99 -20.89 -12.77
CA CYS A 38 3.68 -21.14 -12.17
C CYS A 38 2.53 -20.36 -12.84
N VAL A 39 2.79 -19.64 -13.95
CA VAL A 39 1.78 -18.92 -14.71
C VAL A 39 1.18 -19.83 -15.78
N PRO A 40 -0.14 -20.10 -15.75
CA PRO A 40 -0.80 -20.92 -16.76
C PRO A 40 -0.45 -20.46 -18.18
N ASP A 41 -0.13 -21.43 -19.05
CA ASP A 41 0.20 -21.23 -20.48
C ASP A 41 1.42 -20.34 -20.78
N MET A 42 2.17 -19.88 -19.76
CA MET A 42 3.39 -19.06 -19.92
C MET A 42 4.61 -19.61 -19.18
N ASN A 43 4.56 -20.89 -18.79
CA ASN A 43 5.64 -21.56 -18.05
C ASN A 43 6.84 -21.86 -18.94
N VAL A 44 7.84 -21.00 -18.91
CA VAL A 44 9.15 -21.22 -19.55
C VAL A 44 10.08 -22.09 -18.70
N LEU A 45 9.80 -22.19 -17.40
CA LEU A 45 10.44 -23.12 -16.47
C LEU A 45 9.43 -24.15 -15.95
N CYS A 46 9.90 -25.34 -15.64
CA CYS A 46 9.18 -26.37 -14.92
C CYS A 46 9.63 -26.38 -13.46
N LYS A 47 8.70 -26.58 -12.55
CA LYS A 47 8.94 -26.66 -11.10
C LYS A 47 8.61 -28.05 -10.56
N ASN A 48 9.44 -28.57 -9.65
CA ASN A 48 9.19 -29.80 -8.93
C ASN A 48 9.48 -29.62 -7.42
N PRO A 49 8.50 -29.85 -6.53
CA PRO A 49 7.10 -30.23 -6.77
C PRO A 49 6.26 -29.09 -7.37
N MET A 50 5.27 -29.46 -8.20
CA MET A 50 4.34 -28.48 -8.78
C MET A 50 3.26 -28.11 -7.76
N ASN A 51 3.31 -26.87 -7.28
CA ASN A 51 2.33 -26.27 -6.37
C ASN A 51 2.41 -24.73 -6.49
N ASN A 52 1.50 -24.02 -5.82
CA ASN A 52 1.40 -22.55 -5.91
C ASN A 52 2.43 -21.79 -5.05
N ASP A 53 3.22 -22.46 -4.20
CA ASP A 53 4.15 -21.80 -3.26
C ASP A 53 5.59 -22.27 -3.47
N ILE A 54 6.55 -21.37 -3.52
CA ILE A 54 7.95 -21.70 -3.83
C ILE A 54 8.74 -21.86 -2.54
N ALA A 55 9.16 -23.09 -2.25
CA ALA A 55 10.08 -23.43 -1.18
C ALA A 55 11.55 -23.30 -1.62
N GLU A 56 12.46 -23.28 -0.65
CA GLU A 56 13.92 -23.15 -0.91
C GLU A 56 14.50 -24.37 -1.64
N ASP A 57 13.96 -25.56 -1.36
CA ASP A 57 14.39 -26.83 -1.94
C ASP A 57 13.68 -27.18 -3.25
N ASP A 58 12.74 -26.34 -3.71
CA ASP A 58 12.04 -26.56 -4.98
C ASP A 58 13.03 -26.47 -6.15
N VAL A 59 12.95 -27.45 -7.05
CA VAL A 59 13.87 -27.58 -8.19
C VAL A 59 13.20 -27.06 -9.46
N PHE A 60 13.93 -26.24 -10.19
CA PHE A 60 13.52 -25.65 -11.46
C PHE A 60 14.36 -26.21 -12.60
N CYS A 61 13.75 -26.37 -13.77
CA CYS A 61 14.42 -26.71 -15.03
C CYS A 61 13.75 -26.00 -16.21
N VAL A 62 14.42 -25.93 -17.37
CA VAL A 62 13.82 -25.36 -18.59
C VAL A 62 12.65 -26.22 -19.06
N ASN A 63 11.57 -25.58 -19.51
CA ASN A 63 10.42 -26.27 -20.09
C ASN A 63 10.58 -26.43 -21.60
N ASP A 64 11.14 -27.57 -22.03
CA ASP A 64 11.32 -27.88 -23.46
C ASP A 64 9.99 -28.07 -24.21
N ASN A 65 8.87 -28.24 -23.50
CA ASN A 65 7.53 -28.39 -24.10
C ASN A 65 6.79 -27.05 -24.23
N PHE A 66 7.43 -25.93 -23.87
CA PHE A 66 6.81 -24.62 -23.97
C PHE A 66 6.56 -24.25 -25.44
N THR A 67 5.34 -23.81 -25.76
CA THR A 67 4.96 -23.36 -27.10
C THR A 67 4.18 -22.05 -27.01
N SER A 68 4.37 -21.17 -27.99
CA SER A 68 3.61 -19.93 -28.10
C SER A 68 3.35 -19.59 -29.57
N ASN A 69 2.17 -19.04 -29.84
CA ASN A 69 1.82 -18.53 -31.16
C ASN A 69 2.46 -17.15 -31.44
N LEU A 70 3.09 -16.54 -30.44
CA LEU A 70 3.74 -15.24 -30.54
C LEU A 70 5.25 -15.43 -30.70
N PHE A 71 5.85 -14.67 -31.63
CA PHE A 71 7.31 -14.61 -31.77
C PHE A 71 8.00 -14.02 -30.53
N GLN A 72 7.32 -13.09 -29.85
CA GLN A 72 7.78 -12.47 -28.62
C GLN A 72 6.79 -12.75 -27.50
N VAL A 73 7.25 -13.49 -26.49
CA VAL A 73 6.49 -13.76 -25.27
C VAL A 73 6.89 -12.73 -24.21
N LYS A 74 5.91 -11.98 -23.70
CA LYS A 74 6.12 -11.00 -22.63
C LYS A 74 5.82 -11.65 -21.29
N ILE A 75 6.85 -11.83 -20.46
CA ILE A 75 6.70 -12.33 -19.09
C ILE A 75 6.81 -11.13 -18.16
N ASP A 76 5.68 -10.71 -17.61
CA ASP A 76 5.62 -9.66 -16.61
C ASP A 76 5.84 -10.27 -15.23
N THR A 77 6.88 -9.83 -14.52
CA THR A 77 7.04 -10.17 -13.11
C THR A 77 5.93 -9.50 -12.32
N ALA A 78 5.15 -10.27 -11.55
CA ALA A 78 4.14 -9.72 -10.66
C ALA A 78 4.76 -8.61 -9.82
N ALA A 79 4.23 -7.38 -9.89
CA ALA A 79 4.87 -6.16 -9.40
C ALA A 79 5.19 -6.18 -7.89
N ALA A 80 6.48 -6.27 -7.56
CA ALA A 80 7.14 -5.70 -6.38
C ALA A 80 6.29 -4.75 -5.53
N GLU A 81 5.70 -5.19 -4.41
CA GLU A 81 5.37 -4.33 -3.26
C GLU A 81 4.69 -2.96 -3.52
N GLU A 82 3.62 -2.91 -4.31
CA GLU A 82 2.78 -1.71 -4.29
C GLU A 82 1.98 -1.59 -2.98
N GLU A 83 1.60 -2.68 -2.32
CA GLU A 83 0.68 -2.58 -1.18
C GLU A 83 1.29 -1.93 0.07
N SER A 84 2.56 -2.21 0.41
CA SER A 84 3.22 -1.62 1.59
C SER A 84 3.50 -0.13 1.38
N GLU A 85 4.14 0.23 0.28
CA GLU A 85 4.40 1.63 -0.06
C GLU A 85 3.11 2.42 -0.26
N GLN A 86 2.09 1.85 -0.92
CA GLN A 86 0.78 2.49 -1.05
C GLN A 86 0.08 2.62 0.29
N GLN A 87 0.21 1.66 1.22
CA GLN A 87 -0.34 1.79 2.57
C GLN A 87 0.33 2.92 3.33
N GLU A 88 1.66 3.03 3.29
CA GLU A 88 2.38 4.14 3.91
C GLU A 88 1.96 5.50 3.33
N ILE A 89 1.85 5.60 2.00
CA ILE A 89 1.41 6.82 1.33
C ILE A 89 -0.03 7.17 1.74
N ARG A 90 -0.93 6.18 1.77
CA ARG A 90 -2.32 6.36 2.22
C ARG A 90 -2.39 6.86 3.65
N GLN A 91 -1.60 6.27 4.56
CA GLN A 91 -1.53 6.70 5.96
C GLN A 91 -1.04 8.15 6.08
N LYS A 92 0.04 8.51 5.38
CA LYS A 92 0.56 9.89 5.36
C LYS A 92 -0.47 10.89 4.84
N VAL A 93 -1.24 10.52 3.81
CA VAL A 93 -2.33 11.35 3.28
C VAL A 93 -3.46 11.50 4.29
N GLU A 94 -3.82 10.44 4.99
CA GLU A 94 -4.87 10.48 6.01
C GLU A 94 -4.46 11.34 7.22
N GLU A 95 -3.20 11.25 7.65
CA GLU A 95 -2.65 12.13 8.68
C GLU A 95 -2.66 13.60 8.25
N ALA A 96 -2.23 13.90 7.03
CA ALA A 96 -2.28 15.26 6.49
C ALA A 96 -3.71 15.82 6.48
N ARG A 97 -4.72 14.99 6.18
CA ARG A 97 -6.14 15.38 6.26
C ARG A 97 -6.58 15.71 7.68
N LYS A 98 -6.14 14.93 8.69
CA LYS A 98 -6.44 15.21 10.11
C LYS A 98 -5.93 16.60 10.51
N TYR A 99 -4.69 16.94 10.15
CA TYR A 99 -4.12 18.26 10.45
C TYR A 99 -4.84 19.40 9.73
N GLN A 100 -5.32 19.18 8.50
CA GLN A 100 -6.10 20.19 7.78
C GLN A 100 -7.44 20.46 8.46
N ILE A 101 -8.11 19.41 8.96
CA ILE A 101 -9.37 19.53 9.70
C ILE A 101 -9.13 20.27 11.02
N ASP A 102 -8.10 19.92 11.79
CA ASP A 102 -7.75 20.62 13.04
C ASP A 102 -7.52 22.12 12.80
N ALA A 103 -6.72 22.45 11.79
CA ALA A 103 -6.45 23.85 11.43
C ALA A 103 -7.72 24.59 11.01
N ALA A 104 -8.66 23.92 10.35
CA ALA A 104 -9.94 24.52 9.99
C ALA A 104 -10.82 24.77 11.22
N ILE A 105 -10.93 23.80 12.13
CA ILE A 105 -11.66 23.94 13.39
C ILE A 105 -11.09 25.12 14.19
N ILE A 106 -9.76 25.18 14.37
CA ILE A 106 -9.11 26.27 15.10
C ILE A 106 -9.37 27.63 14.43
N ARG A 107 -9.31 27.75 13.10
CA ARG A 107 -9.63 29.01 12.41
C ARG A 107 -11.07 29.47 12.65
N VAL A 108 -12.04 28.55 12.56
CA VAL A 108 -13.46 28.86 12.82
C VAL A 108 -13.67 29.27 14.28
N MET A 109 -13.13 28.48 15.21
CA MET A 109 -13.28 28.70 16.66
C MET A 109 -12.56 29.96 17.14
N LYS A 110 -11.40 30.29 16.58
CA LYS A 110 -10.68 31.53 16.89
C LYS A 110 -11.45 32.77 16.44
N ALA A 111 -12.21 32.68 15.34
CA ALA A 111 -13.02 33.77 14.82
C ALA A 111 -14.33 33.97 15.59
N GLN A 112 -15.04 32.88 15.90
CA GLN A 112 -16.37 32.95 16.54
C GLN A 112 -16.33 32.89 18.07
N ARG A 113 -15.20 32.46 18.66
CA ARG A 113 -14.94 32.23 20.09
C ARG A 113 -15.79 31.16 20.77
N VAL A 114 -17.09 31.13 20.50
CA VAL A 114 -18.05 30.15 21.03
C VAL A 114 -18.97 29.69 19.91
N LEU A 115 -19.17 28.38 19.77
CA LEU A 115 -20.06 27.82 18.74
C LEU A 115 -20.69 26.49 19.19
N ASN A 116 -21.91 26.20 18.72
CA ASN A 116 -22.52 24.89 18.93
C ASN A 116 -21.98 23.84 17.94
N LEU A 117 -22.21 22.56 18.21
CA LEU A 117 -21.69 21.46 17.38
C LEU A 117 -22.11 21.54 15.91
N ASN A 118 -23.41 21.76 15.66
CA ASN A 118 -23.96 21.71 14.31
C ASN A 118 -23.44 22.87 13.45
N SER A 119 -23.36 24.07 14.01
CA SER A 119 -22.79 25.25 13.37
C SER A 119 -21.30 25.06 13.12
N LEU A 120 -20.57 24.45 14.07
CA LEU A 120 -19.13 24.21 13.92
C LEU A 120 -18.83 23.23 12.79
N VAL A 121 -19.55 22.10 12.77
CA VAL A 121 -19.44 21.11 11.68
C VAL A 121 -19.77 21.75 10.33
N THR A 122 -20.81 22.58 10.27
CA THR A 122 -21.22 23.25 9.02
C THR A 122 -20.18 24.24 8.51
N GLU A 123 -19.65 25.11 9.39
CA GLU A 123 -18.62 26.10 8.99
C GLU A 123 -17.29 25.44 8.64
N VAL A 124 -16.89 24.40 9.36
CA VAL A 124 -15.67 23.63 9.05
C VAL A 124 -15.82 22.92 7.70
N ALA A 125 -16.97 22.29 7.45
CA ALA A 125 -17.25 21.65 6.17
C ALA A 125 -17.20 22.68 5.02
N LYS A 126 -17.80 23.86 5.19
CA LYS A 126 -17.76 24.96 4.21
C LYS A 126 -16.34 25.45 3.93
N GLN A 127 -15.48 25.53 4.95
CA GLN A 127 -14.09 25.93 4.76
C GLN A 127 -13.26 24.87 4.02
N LEU A 128 -13.59 23.59 4.19
CA LEU A 128 -12.86 22.46 3.59
C LEU A 128 -13.39 22.07 2.19
N GLN A 129 -14.64 22.42 1.86
CA GLN A 129 -15.31 22.13 0.57
C GLN A 129 -14.44 22.30 -0.68
N PRO A 130 -13.59 23.34 -0.82
CA PRO A 130 -12.76 23.51 -2.02
C PRO A 130 -11.72 22.41 -2.25
N ARG A 131 -11.40 21.61 -1.22
CA ARG A 131 -10.35 20.59 -1.26
C ARG A 131 -10.88 19.19 -0.95
N VAL A 132 -11.69 19.07 0.11
CA VAL A 132 -12.19 17.81 0.65
C VAL A 132 -13.52 18.07 1.35
N LEU A 133 -14.51 17.21 1.14
CA LEU A 133 -15.72 17.19 1.96
C LEU A 133 -15.56 16.10 3.04
N PRO A 134 -15.08 16.44 4.26
CA PRO A 134 -14.94 15.45 5.32
C PRO A 134 -16.30 14.99 5.84
N ASP A 135 -16.37 13.72 6.24
CA ASP A 135 -17.52 13.17 6.96
C ASP A 135 -17.70 13.93 8.31
N PRO A 136 -18.91 14.39 8.65
CA PRO A 136 -19.22 14.96 9.96
C PRO A 136 -18.71 14.14 11.16
N ALA A 137 -18.68 12.81 11.07
CA ALA A 137 -18.14 11.95 12.12
C ALA A 137 -16.63 12.19 12.36
N VAL A 138 -15.86 12.42 11.29
CA VAL A 138 -14.43 12.71 11.39
C VAL A 138 -14.22 14.08 12.05
N ILE A 139 -15.02 15.08 11.69
CA ILE A 139 -14.93 16.42 12.30
C ILE A 139 -15.20 16.35 13.80
N LYS A 140 -16.24 15.61 14.23
CA LYS A 140 -16.55 15.40 15.65
C LYS A 140 -15.38 14.79 16.43
N LYS A 141 -14.78 13.72 15.90
CA LYS A 141 -13.60 13.08 16.50
C LYS A 141 -12.41 14.03 16.61
N ARG A 142 -12.24 14.96 15.66
CA ARG A 142 -11.18 15.98 15.73
C ARG A 142 -11.48 17.06 16.77
N ILE A 143 -12.74 17.44 16.96
CA ILE A 143 -13.15 18.36 18.04
C ILE A 143 -12.80 17.75 19.41
N GLU A 144 -13.14 16.48 19.64
CA GLU A 144 -12.77 15.76 20.87
C GLU A 144 -11.25 15.78 21.10
N SER A 145 -10.46 15.47 20.06
CA SER A 145 -8.99 15.53 20.14
C SER A 145 -8.46 16.93 20.44
N LEU A 146 -9.13 17.99 20.00
CA LEU A 146 -8.76 19.38 20.30
C LEU A 146 -9.16 19.81 21.72
N ILE A 147 -10.18 19.19 22.31
CA ILE A 147 -10.53 19.38 23.72
C ILE A 147 -9.49 18.70 24.61
N GLU A 148 -9.11 17.45 24.30
CA GLU A 148 -8.05 16.72 25.02
C GLU A 148 -6.70 17.46 24.99
N ARG A 149 -6.44 18.22 23.92
CA ARG A 149 -5.23 19.04 23.74
C ARG A 149 -5.39 20.47 24.26
N GLU A 150 -6.46 20.78 24.97
CA GLU A 150 -6.74 22.08 25.61
C GLU A 150 -6.78 23.26 24.61
N TYR A 151 -7.18 23.03 23.36
CA TYR A 151 -7.48 24.11 22.40
C TYR A 151 -8.94 24.57 22.49
N LEU A 152 -9.83 23.66 22.88
CA LEU A 152 -11.27 23.90 23.02
C LEU A 152 -11.77 23.40 24.38
N GLU A 153 -12.85 23.99 24.87
CA GLU A 153 -13.58 23.54 26.06
C GLU A 153 -15.04 23.26 25.68
N ASP A 154 -15.63 22.17 26.18
CA ASP A 154 -17.07 21.90 26.04
C ASP A 154 -17.83 22.40 27.27
N ASN A 155 -18.74 23.35 27.04
CA ASN A 155 -19.65 23.85 28.05
C ASN A 155 -21.10 23.61 27.59
N ARG A 156 -21.65 22.45 27.97
CA ARG A 156 -23.07 22.08 27.75
C ARG A 156 -23.49 22.20 26.27
N ASN A 157 -22.73 21.58 25.35
CA ASN A 157 -22.92 21.63 23.89
C ASN A 157 -22.56 22.97 23.22
N GLN A 158 -21.84 23.84 23.92
CA GLN A 158 -21.17 24.99 23.33
C GLN A 158 -19.66 24.81 23.47
N TYR A 159 -18.97 24.77 22.34
CA TYR A 159 -17.52 24.70 22.30
C TYR A 159 -16.96 26.11 22.39
N GLN A 160 -15.96 26.31 23.24
CA GLN A 160 -15.27 27.58 23.42
C GLN A 160 -13.79 27.44 23.07
N TYR A 161 -13.22 28.44 22.40
CA TYR A 161 -11.78 28.50 22.13
C TYR A 161 -11.02 29.05 23.33
N ILE A 162 -10.00 28.32 23.80
CA ILE A 162 -9.29 28.62 25.06
C ILE A 162 -7.77 28.87 24.90
N ALA A 163 -7.22 28.70 23.70
CA ALA A 163 -5.80 28.93 23.39
C ALA A 163 -5.47 30.31 22.80
#